data_AF-A0A243BRP5-F1
#
_entry.id   AF-A0A243BRP5-F1
#
_cell.length_a   1.000
_cell.length_b   1.000
_cell.length_c   1.000
_cell.angle_alpha   90.00
_cell.angle_beta   90.00
_cell.angle_gamma   90.00
#
_symmetry.space_group_name_H-M   'P 1'
#
loop_
_entity.id
_entity.type
_entity.pdbx_description
1 polymer ?
#
loop_
_entity_poly.entity_id
_entity_poly.type
_entity_poly.pdbx_seq_one_letter_code
_entity_poly.pdbx_strand_id
1 'polypeptide(L)'
;MAGYIFSLDKKTNVGDYLQNGVYSTNLSAPKKNSWQSHHEGTFADYFSMKEGDNVYFFQNRKIYGVGELINIGDDCKYLNYPGADVPKIQEYKLIKGNMLYHRDKNSINNRCLCIFTPAPAFFQKGIDMDEILSFSPKSFRMLRAFWKKSFIKIDEEENRALKNIILKRNEEYIYEDEGKFNLDISFHEELKSKIGNDYLMKSENILNYAAVDDKIKHEMAIEASIVDIIANNDTSLFGKWDYVSHQVIASPFKPVDYMDKMDVFGYKFISGYDVVSKYLLIEIKKDKADCEAIDQVMKYVDWINQEYAYGDYSMINAFLVASEFPPHVINYKNIVCRRNYTIGRRPIVPAEWTDIKLIKYSYDGNTESIQFEEIR
;
A
#
# COMPACT_ATOMS: atom_id res chain seq x y z
N MET A 1 -11.22 1.70 7.08
CA MET A 1 -9.80 1.60 7.50
C MET A 1 -9.14 0.38 6.85
N ALA A 2 -7.89 0.50 6.40
CA ALA A 2 -7.14 -0.62 5.82
C ALA A 2 -6.57 -1.55 6.91
N GLY A 3 -6.06 -2.71 6.51
CA GLY A 3 -5.28 -3.60 7.37
C GLY A 3 -3.91 -3.93 6.76
N TYR A 4 -2.88 -4.05 7.59
CA TYR A 4 -1.53 -4.49 7.20
C TYR A 4 -1.15 -5.74 7.95
N ILE A 5 -0.85 -6.83 7.23
CA ILE A 5 -0.40 -8.09 7.83
C ILE A 5 1.10 -8.23 7.63
N PHE A 6 1.86 -8.15 8.72
CA PHE A 6 3.32 -8.29 8.74
C PHE A 6 3.75 -9.75 8.93
N SER A 7 4.59 -10.26 8.03
CA SER A 7 5.21 -11.58 8.18
C SER A 7 6.46 -11.47 9.05
N LEU A 8 6.46 -12.20 10.17
CA LEU A 8 7.58 -12.22 11.11
C LEU A 8 8.58 -13.34 10.81
N ASP A 9 9.86 -13.13 11.15
CA ASP A 9 10.86 -14.19 11.13
C ASP A 9 10.47 -15.28 12.15
N LYS A 10 10.49 -16.55 11.73
CA LYS A 10 10.16 -17.72 12.57
C LYS A 10 11.07 -17.89 13.79
N LYS A 11 12.26 -17.30 13.79
CA LYS A 11 13.28 -17.47 14.83
C LYS A 11 13.10 -16.53 16.02
N THR A 12 12.32 -15.46 15.88
CA THR A 12 12.14 -14.43 16.90
C THR A 12 10.76 -14.58 17.53
N ASN A 13 10.62 -14.33 18.84
CA ASN A 13 9.32 -14.42 19.48
C ASN A 13 8.40 -13.29 18.97
N VAL A 14 7.11 -13.57 18.76
CA VAL A 14 6.13 -12.54 18.38
C VAL A 14 6.13 -11.39 19.39
N GLY A 15 6.21 -11.71 20.69
CA GLY A 15 6.26 -10.71 21.75
C GLY A 15 7.39 -9.68 21.58
N ASP A 16 8.55 -10.10 21.08
CA ASP A 16 9.71 -9.21 20.87
C ASP A 16 9.45 -8.17 19.76
N TYR A 17 8.60 -8.49 18.78
CA TYR A 17 8.17 -7.52 17.76
C TYR A 17 7.09 -6.58 18.26
N LEU A 18 6.27 -7.05 19.20
CA LEU A 18 5.13 -6.30 19.72
C LEU A 18 5.55 -5.33 20.82
N GLN A 19 6.52 -5.72 21.65
CA GLN A 19 6.86 -5.05 22.90
C GLN A 19 6.99 -3.53 22.77
N ASN A 20 7.65 -3.04 21.71
CA ASN A 20 7.95 -1.60 21.58
C ASN A 20 6.91 -0.82 20.76
N GLY A 21 5.85 -1.48 20.27
CA GLY A 21 4.88 -0.82 19.38
C GLY A 21 5.49 -0.33 18.06
N VAL A 22 6.60 -0.91 17.62
CA VAL A 22 7.29 -0.52 16.39
C VAL A 22 7.57 -1.74 15.54
N TYR A 23 7.19 -1.65 14.26
CA TYR A 23 7.53 -2.65 13.27
C TYR A 23 8.36 -2.03 12.15
N SER A 24 9.41 -2.75 11.75
CA SER A 24 10.25 -2.36 10.64
C SER A 24 10.62 -3.58 9.82
N THR A 25 10.33 -3.51 8.51
CA THR A 25 10.71 -4.56 7.57
C THR A 25 12.22 -4.59 7.39
N ASN A 26 12.81 -5.78 7.48
CA ASN A 26 14.20 -6.02 7.11
C ASN A 26 14.32 -6.13 5.59
N LEU A 27 14.79 -5.09 4.93
CA LEU A 27 15.01 -5.09 3.48
C LEU A 27 16.26 -5.91 3.10
N SER A 28 16.35 -6.37 1.86
CA SER A 28 17.64 -6.81 1.33
C SER A 28 18.58 -5.61 1.16
N ALA A 29 19.88 -5.86 1.11
CA ALA A 29 20.84 -4.81 0.78
C ALA A 29 20.59 -4.26 -0.64
N PRO A 30 20.75 -2.94 -0.87
CA PRO A 30 20.69 -2.37 -2.20
C PRO A 30 21.80 -2.95 -3.09
N LYS A 31 21.56 -2.97 -4.41
CA LYS A 31 22.54 -3.49 -5.39
C LYS A 31 23.15 -2.34 -6.16
N LYS A 32 24.49 -2.27 -6.20
CA LYS A 32 25.24 -1.23 -6.95
C LYS A 32 24.77 0.20 -6.65
N ASN A 33 24.50 0.51 -5.38
CA ASN A 33 23.97 1.79 -4.93
C ASN A 33 22.64 2.19 -5.60
N SER A 34 21.78 1.23 -5.91
CA SER A 34 20.45 1.44 -6.49
C SER A 34 19.41 0.65 -5.72
N TRP A 35 18.23 1.25 -5.56
CA TRP A 35 17.04 0.49 -5.21
C TRP A 35 16.64 -0.45 -6.35
N GLN A 36 15.85 -1.45 -6.00
CA GLN A 36 15.30 -2.42 -6.93
C GLN A 36 13.79 -2.37 -6.76
N SER A 37 13.03 -2.84 -7.73
CA SER A 37 11.57 -2.73 -7.70
C SER A 37 10.94 -3.30 -6.42
N HIS A 38 11.46 -4.40 -5.85
CA HIS A 38 10.91 -4.91 -4.59
C HIS A 38 11.20 -3.99 -3.38
N HIS A 39 12.29 -3.22 -3.40
CA HIS A 39 12.55 -2.19 -2.39
C HIS A 39 11.58 -1.01 -2.55
N GLU A 40 11.46 -0.51 -3.78
CA GLU A 40 10.56 0.60 -4.14
C GLU A 40 9.11 0.27 -3.76
N GLY A 41 8.64 -0.95 -4.04
CA GLY A 41 7.31 -1.40 -3.64
C GLY A 41 7.13 -1.51 -2.12
N THR A 42 8.20 -1.85 -1.38
CA THR A 42 8.12 -1.80 0.10
C THR A 42 7.97 -0.36 0.58
N PHE A 43 8.69 0.60 0.00
CA PHE A 43 8.49 2.03 0.32
C PHE A 43 7.07 2.49 -0.05
N ALA A 44 6.54 2.08 -1.21
CA ALA A 44 5.15 2.35 -1.62
C ALA A 44 4.13 1.83 -0.61
N ASP A 45 4.33 0.61 -0.08
CA ASP A 45 3.49 0.07 0.96
C ASP A 45 3.46 0.98 2.21
N TYR A 46 4.62 1.45 2.67
CA TYR A 46 4.72 2.37 3.80
C TYR A 46 4.08 3.73 3.47
N PHE A 47 4.35 4.34 2.31
CA PHE A 47 3.73 5.64 1.93
C PHE A 47 2.20 5.62 2.04
N SER A 48 1.58 4.46 1.78
CA SER A 48 0.13 4.28 1.86
C SER A 48 -0.45 4.14 3.27
N MET A 49 0.38 4.03 4.32
CA MET A 49 -0.05 3.89 5.71
C MET A 49 -0.54 5.21 6.30
N LYS A 50 -1.67 5.14 7.01
CA LYS A 50 -2.26 6.27 7.73
C LYS A 50 -2.55 5.87 9.18
N GLU A 51 -2.62 6.87 10.05
CA GLU A 51 -3.17 6.70 11.39
C GLU A 51 -4.57 6.06 11.32
N GLY A 52 -4.85 5.13 12.23
CA GLY A 52 -6.11 4.39 12.26
C GLY A 52 -6.12 3.10 11.44
N ASP A 53 -5.20 2.91 10.50
CA ASP A 53 -5.09 1.64 9.80
C ASP A 53 -4.70 0.52 10.77
N ASN A 54 -5.29 -0.67 10.60
CA ASN A 54 -5.04 -1.79 11.50
C ASN A 54 -3.77 -2.54 11.12
N VAL A 55 -3.09 -3.09 12.13
CA VAL A 55 -1.91 -3.94 11.95
C VAL A 55 -2.10 -5.32 12.55
N TYR A 56 -1.52 -6.31 11.89
CA TYR A 56 -1.59 -7.71 12.25
C TYR A 56 -0.22 -8.35 12.09
N PHE A 57 0.06 -9.36 12.91
CA PHE A 57 1.34 -10.07 12.88
C PHE A 57 1.12 -11.52 12.58
N PHE A 58 1.71 -11.96 11.46
CA PHE A 58 1.67 -13.32 10.97
C PHE A 58 2.98 -14.04 11.27
N GLN A 59 2.90 -15.17 11.94
CA GLN A 59 4.04 -16.07 12.16
C GLN A 59 3.55 -17.52 12.22
N ASN A 60 4.30 -18.45 11.63
CA ASN A 60 4.03 -19.89 11.75
C ASN A 60 2.57 -20.27 11.47
N ARG A 61 2.03 -19.75 10.35
CA ARG A 61 0.64 -19.92 9.90
C ARG A 61 -0.43 -19.22 10.75
N LYS A 62 -0.06 -18.47 11.78
CA LYS A 62 -1.00 -17.84 12.70
C LYS A 62 -0.96 -16.32 12.67
N ILE A 63 -2.10 -15.67 12.93
CA ILE A 63 -2.20 -14.21 13.14
C ILE A 63 -2.56 -13.91 14.60
N TYR A 64 -1.86 -12.94 15.23
CA TYR A 64 -1.76 -12.78 16.69
C TYR A 64 -2.47 -11.55 17.29
N GLY A 65 -3.69 -11.23 16.85
CA GLY A 65 -4.45 -10.09 17.39
C GLY A 65 -4.46 -8.88 16.47
N VAL A 66 -4.88 -7.73 17.00
CA VAL A 66 -5.11 -6.51 16.22
C VAL A 66 -4.46 -5.32 16.91
N GLY A 67 -3.73 -4.54 16.13
CA GLY A 67 -3.28 -3.20 16.50
C GLY A 67 -3.79 -2.13 15.55
N GLU A 68 -3.37 -0.91 15.81
CA GLU A 68 -3.70 0.28 15.04
C GLU A 68 -2.47 1.16 14.93
N LEU A 69 -2.20 1.67 13.72
CA LEU A 69 -1.16 2.65 13.49
C LEU A 69 -1.50 3.95 14.18
N ILE A 70 -0.56 4.51 14.92
CA ILE A 70 -0.73 5.77 15.66
C ILE A 70 0.29 6.79 15.21
N ASN A 71 -0.10 8.07 15.21
CA ASN A 71 0.85 9.14 14.98
C ASN A 71 1.71 9.38 16.23
N ILE A 72 3.02 9.50 16.03
CA ILE A 72 3.94 10.07 17.03
C ILE A 72 4.71 11.16 16.32
N GLY A 73 4.47 12.43 16.66
CA GLY A 73 4.94 13.54 15.85
C GLY A 73 3.95 13.82 14.72
N ASP A 74 4.44 13.89 13.49
CA ASP A 74 3.64 14.30 12.33
C ASP A 74 3.03 13.13 11.53
N ASP A 75 3.51 11.90 11.75
CA ASP A 75 3.09 10.69 11.00
C ASP A 75 3.18 9.42 11.88
N CYS A 76 2.69 8.30 11.35
CA CYS A 76 2.74 6.96 11.95
C CYS A 76 3.90 6.11 11.40
N LYS A 77 4.63 6.64 10.43
CA LYS A 77 5.72 5.98 9.69
C LYS A 77 6.90 6.91 9.51
N TYR A 78 8.10 6.34 9.55
CA TYR A 78 9.34 7.09 9.47
C TYR A 78 10.43 6.29 8.77
N LEU A 79 11.38 6.99 8.17
CA LEU A 79 12.71 6.45 7.93
C LEU A 79 13.31 6.05 9.28
N ASN A 80 13.97 4.90 9.34
CA ASN A 80 14.54 4.43 10.60
C ASN A 80 15.76 5.27 11.01
N TYR A 81 16.39 5.96 10.08
CA TYR A 81 17.46 6.92 10.32
C TYR A 81 17.49 7.93 9.17
N PRO A 82 18.09 9.12 9.35
CA PRO A 82 18.16 10.12 8.29
C PRO A 82 18.88 9.58 7.05
N GLY A 83 18.25 9.71 5.89
CA GLY A 83 18.75 9.18 4.62
C GLY A 83 18.68 7.66 4.49
N ALA A 84 17.82 6.97 5.24
CA ALA A 84 17.64 5.52 5.11
C ALA A 84 17.06 5.08 3.76
N ASP A 85 16.39 6.00 3.06
CA ASP A 85 15.92 5.94 1.68
C ASP A 85 17.01 6.18 0.63
N VAL A 86 18.26 6.41 1.04
CA VAL A 86 19.43 6.37 0.16
C VAL A 86 19.92 4.92 0.02
N PRO A 87 20.08 4.39 -1.22
CA PRO A 87 20.44 2.99 -1.49
C PRO A 87 21.92 2.68 -1.24
N LYS A 88 22.52 3.16 -0.14
CA LYS A 88 23.90 2.86 0.25
C LYS A 88 23.93 1.74 1.29
N ILE A 89 24.94 0.87 1.19
CA ILE A 89 25.22 -0.10 2.26
C ILE A 89 25.81 0.68 3.44
N GLN A 90 25.16 0.60 4.60
CA GLN A 90 25.54 1.34 5.80
C GLN A 90 26.35 0.47 6.76
N GLU A 91 27.15 1.13 7.60
CA GLU A 91 27.82 0.48 8.73
C GLU A 91 27.04 0.72 10.03
N TYR A 92 26.62 -0.37 10.69
CA TYR A 92 25.81 -0.31 11.91
C TYR A 92 26.37 0.63 12.98
N LYS A 93 27.69 0.58 13.22
CA LYS A 93 28.35 1.40 14.25
C LYS A 93 28.24 2.90 14.00
N LEU A 94 28.15 3.31 12.73
CA LEU A 94 28.08 4.71 12.33
C LEU A 94 26.66 5.26 12.45
N ILE A 95 25.65 4.43 12.14
CA ILE A 95 24.25 4.88 12.09
C ILE A 95 23.44 4.59 13.36
N LYS A 96 23.85 3.63 14.21
CA LYS A 96 23.05 3.17 15.37
C LYS A 96 22.57 4.30 16.28
N GLY A 97 23.37 5.35 16.47
CA GLY A 97 23.01 6.51 17.30
C GLY A 97 21.82 7.29 16.74
N ASN A 98 21.65 7.29 15.43
CA ASN A 98 20.57 7.97 14.71
C ASN A 98 19.41 7.03 14.38
N MET A 99 19.53 5.73 14.64
CA MET A 99 18.43 4.79 14.37
C MET A 99 17.30 4.97 15.39
N LEU A 100 16.06 5.17 14.93
CA LEU A 100 14.87 5.21 15.77
C LEU A 100 14.62 3.86 16.43
N TYR A 101 14.80 2.77 15.70
CA TYR A 101 14.62 1.41 16.20
C TYR A 101 15.71 0.46 15.68
N HIS A 102 16.34 -0.28 16.58
CA HIS A 102 17.28 -1.35 16.23
C HIS A 102 17.32 -2.44 17.31
N ARG A 103 17.49 -3.69 16.91
CA ARG A 103 17.66 -4.83 17.83
C ARG A 103 19.09 -5.34 17.87
N ASP A 104 19.74 -5.36 16.72
CA ASP A 104 21.08 -5.91 16.55
C ASP A 104 21.77 -5.29 15.33
N LYS A 105 22.97 -5.78 15.01
CA LYS A 105 23.73 -5.37 13.82
C LYS A 105 23.02 -5.63 12.48
N ASN A 106 22.05 -6.54 12.43
CA ASN A 106 21.29 -6.83 11.21
C ASN A 106 20.22 -5.76 10.95
N SER A 107 19.92 -4.92 11.95
CA SER A 107 18.98 -3.81 11.82
C SER A 107 19.46 -2.72 10.85
N ILE A 108 20.67 -2.81 10.29
CA ILE A 108 21.17 -1.88 9.23
C ILE A 108 20.24 -1.79 8.01
N ASN A 109 19.50 -2.86 7.74
CA ASN A 109 18.61 -2.98 6.60
C ASN A 109 17.15 -2.62 6.92
N ASN A 110 16.85 -2.32 8.18
CA ASN A 110 15.60 -1.73 8.60
C ASN A 110 15.62 -0.26 8.19
N ARG A 111 15.08 0.06 7.00
CA ARG A 111 15.14 1.41 6.41
C ARG A 111 13.97 2.30 6.78
N CYS A 112 12.81 1.71 7.01
CA CYS A 112 11.60 2.41 7.41
C CYS A 112 10.89 1.61 8.51
N LEU A 113 10.10 2.30 9.30
CA LEU A 113 9.32 1.74 10.40
C LEU A 113 7.93 2.35 10.43
N CYS A 114 7.02 1.65 11.09
CA CYS A 114 5.71 2.15 11.47
C CYS A 114 5.48 1.92 12.97
N ILE A 115 4.65 2.77 13.55
CA ILE A 115 4.36 2.82 14.98
C ILE A 115 2.91 2.44 15.21
N PHE A 116 2.65 1.60 16.21
CA PHE A 116 1.33 1.07 16.49
C PHE A 116 1.07 0.87 17.97
N THR A 117 -0.20 0.77 18.32
CA THR A 117 -0.69 0.37 19.65
C THR A 117 -1.66 -0.82 19.49
N PRO A 118 -1.92 -1.63 20.53
CA PRO A 118 -2.93 -2.68 20.47
C PRO A 118 -4.33 -2.09 20.35
N ALA A 119 -5.19 -2.69 19.53
CA ALA A 119 -6.52 -2.20 19.23
C ALA A 119 -7.48 -3.35 18.86
N PRO A 120 -8.03 -4.11 19.83
CA PRO A 120 -7.92 -3.89 21.28
C PRO A 120 -6.70 -4.56 21.93
N ALA A 121 -6.15 -5.62 21.33
CA ALA A 121 -5.07 -6.38 21.93
C ALA A 121 -4.34 -7.25 20.89
N PHE A 122 -3.07 -7.54 21.19
CA PHE A 122 -2.36 -8.67 20.61
C PHE A 122 -2.46 -9.87 21.55
N PHE A 123 -2.86 -11.03 21.03
CA PHE A 123 -3.13 -12.22 21.83
C PHE A 123 -2.03 -13.25 21.65
N GLN A 124 -1.64 -13.92 22.74
CA GLN A 124 -0.68 -15.04 22.71
C GLN A 124 -1.23 -16.23 21.92
N LYS A 125 -2.56 -16.39 21.92
CA LYS A 125 -3.29 -17.39 21.12
C LYS A 125 -3.56 -16.87 19.70
N GLY A 126 -2.59 -17.10 18.82
CA GLY A 126 -2.77 -16.83 17.39
C GLY A 126 -3.75 -17.79 16.71
N ILE A 127 -4.42 -17.33 15.65
CA ILE A 127 -5.42 -18.08 14.87
C ILE A 127 -4.81 -18.57 13.57
N ASP A 128 -5.01 -19.84 13.22
CA ASP A 128 -4.45 -20.43 12.00
C ASP A 128 -5.07 -19.81 10.73
N MET A 129 -4.25 -19.62 9.70
CA MET A 129 -4.65 -19.00 8.44
C MET A 129 -5.79 -19.75 7.74
N ASP A 130 -5.84 -21.08 7.81
CA ASP A 130 -6.91 -21.84 7.18
C ASP A 130 -8.25 -21.56 7.87
N GLU A 131 -8.22 -21.39 9.20
CA GLU A 131 -9.38 -21.01 9.98
C GLU A 131 -9.87 -19.60 9.59
N ILE A 132 -8.94 -18.64 9.48
CA ILE A 132 -9.23 -17.27 9.02
C ILE A 132 -9.90 -17.28 7.65
N LEU A 133 -9.28 -17.94 6.68
CA LEU A 133 -9.77 -17.98 5.31
C LEU A 133 -11.09 -18.76 5.16
N SER A 134 -11.43 -19.63 6.12
CA SER A 134 -12.69 -20.37 6.16
C SER A 134 -13.85 -19.60 6.80
N PHE A 135 -13.56 -18.59 7.63
CA PHE A 135 -14.57 -17.85 8.39
C PHE A 135 -15.41 -16.91 7.52
N SER A 136 -14.78 -16.16 6.61
CA SER A 136 -15.47 -15.37 5.59
C SER A 136 -14.80 -15.57 4.23
N PRO A 137 -15.02 -16.71 3.56
CA PRO A 137 -14.23 -17.09 2.39
C PRO A 137 -14.31 -16.09 1.23
N LYS A 138 -15.45 -15.40 1.10
CA LYS A 138 -15.72 -14.42 0.05
C LYS A 138 -15.04 -13.08 0.26
N SER A 139 -14.77 -12.70 1.51
CA SER A 139 -14.15 -11.40 1.81
C SER A 139 -12.66 -11.42 1.48
N PHE A 140 -11.95 -12.53 1.73
CA PHE A 140 -10.50 -12.58 1.57
C PHE A 140 -10.04 -12.78 0.12
N ARG A 141 -9.39 -11.76 -0.43
CA ARG A 141 -8.78 -11.77 -1.76
C ARG A 141 -7.28 -11.50 -1.69
N MET A 142 -6.88 -10.35 -1.15
CA MET A 142 -5.47 -9.99 -0.99
C MET A 142 -4.78 -10.93 -0.01
N LEU A 143 -5.41 -11.26 1.13
CA LEU A 143 -4.82 -12.17 2.12
C LEU A 143 -4.44 -13.54 1.53
N ARG A 144 -5.23 -14.05 0.55
CA ARG A 144 -4.94 -15.32 -0.14
C ARG A 144 -3.69 -15.25 -1.02
N ALA A 145 -3.29 -14.07 -1.43
CA ALA A 145 -2.08 -13.82 -2.22
C ALA A 145 -0.86 -13.46 -1.34
N PHE A 146 -0.97 -13.60 0.00
CA PHE A 146 0.14 -13.32 0.91
C PHE A 146 1.24 -14.39 0.83
N TRP A 147 2.16 -14.21 -0.12
CA TRP A 147 3.18 -15.19 -0.48
C TRP A 147 4.54 -14.52 -0.70
N LYS A 148 5.56 -14.97 0.05
CA LYS A 148 6.96 -14.47 -0.03
C LYS A 148 7.09 -12.94 0.08
N LYS A 149 6.20 -12.30 0.84
CA LYS A 149 6.23 -10.86 1.12
C LYS A 149 6.49 -10.61 2.60
N SER A 150 7.13 -9.48 2.89
CA SER A 150 7.31 -9.01 4.27
C SER A 150 6.00 -8.53 4.87
N PHE A 151 5.09 -7.98 4.05
CA PHE A 151 3.72 -7.70 4.45
C PHE A 151 2.78 -7.54 3.27
N ILE A 152 1.48 -7.42 3.56
CA ILE A 152 0.43 -7.19 2.57
C ILE A 152 -0.62 -6.24 3.15
N LYS A 153 -1.11 -5.33 2.32
CA LYS A 153 -2.25 -4.47 2.62
C LYS A 153 -3.55 -5.15 2.19
N ILE A 154 -4.57 -5.05 3.04
CA ILE A 154 -5.93 -5.52 2.80
C ILE A 154 -6.90 -4.35 2.93
N ASP A 155 -7.98 -4.39 2.14
CA ASP A 155 -9.01 -3.36 2.18
C ASP A 155 -9.89 -3.46 3.44
N GLU A 156 -10.87 -2.58 3.54
CA GLU A 156 -11.76 -2.53 4.69
C GLU A 156 -12.64 -3.77 4.86
N GLU A 157 -13.07 -4.41 3.78
CA GLU A 157 -13.90 -5.61 3.89
C GLU A 157 -13.09 -6.77 4.47
N GLU A 158 -11.90 -7.01 3.90
CA GLU A 158 -10.95 -8.00 4.40
C GLU A 158 -10.53 -7.70 5.84
N ASN A 159 -10.24 -6.43 6.13
CA ASN A 159 -9.82 -5.98 7.46
C ASN A 159 -10.90 -6.29 8.49
N ARG A 160 -12.16 -5.93 8.22
CA ARG A 160 -13.30 -6.20 9.10
C ARG A 160 -13.51 -7.70 9.32
N ALA A 161 -13.42 -8.51 8.26
CA ALA A 161 -13.52 -9.97 8.37
C ALA A 161 -12.42 -10.56 9.27
N LEU A 162 -11.18 -10.07 9.13
CA LEU A 162 -10.04 -10.47 9.94
C LEU A 162 -10.19 -10.08 11.41
N LYS A 163 -10.61 -8.83 11.69
CA LYS A 163 -10.91 -8.39 13.07
C LYS A 163 -11.97 -9.26 13.71
N ASN A 164 -13.05 -9.54 13.01
CA ASN A 164 -14.18 -10.29 13.55
C ASN A 164 -13.77 -11.70 14.01
N ILE A 165 -13.02 -12.45 13.20
CA ILE A 165 -12.56 -13.78 13.63
C ILE A 165 -11.56 -13.69 14.78
N ILE A 166 -10.64 -12.71 14.74
CA ILE A 166 -9.64 -12.51 15.79
C ILE A 166 -10.28 -12.27 17.15
N LEU A 167 -11.23 -11.33 17.19
CA LEU A 167 -11.97 -11.01 18.40
C LEU A 167 -12.85 -12.18 18.83
N LYS A 168 -13.50 -12.87 17.90
CA LYS A 168 -14.39 -13.97 18.24
C LYS A 168 -13.67 -15.15 18.90
N ARG A 169 -12.44 -15.46 18.49
CA ARG A 169 -11.66 -16.57 19.08
C ARG A 169 -10.93 -16.23 20.36
N ASN A 170 -10.80 -14.95 20.66
CA ASN A 170 -10.13 -14.44 21.85
C ASN A 170 -11.10 -13.68 22.76
N GLU A 171 -12.42 -13.89 22.60
CA GLU A 171 -13.48 -13.15 23.31
C GLU A 171 -13.29 -13.16 24.83
N GLU A 172 -12.90 -14.32 25.39
CA GLU A 172 -12.59 -14.50 26.82
C GLU A 172 -11.40 -13.64 27.30
N TYR A 173 -10.41 -13.39 26.44
CA TYR A 173 -9.22 -12.63 26.79
C TYR A 173 -9.37 -11.13 26.54
N ILE A 174 -10.42 -10.64 25.88
CA ILE A 174 -10.52 -9.21 25.49
C ILE A 174 -10.44 -8.27 26.71
N TYR A 175 -11.07 -8.65 27.81
CA TYR A 175 -11.20 -7.81 29.01
C TYR A 175 -10.27 -8.21 30.17
N GLU A 176 -9.44 -9.23 29.96
CA GLU A 176 -8.50 -9.76 30.96
C GLU A 176 -7.05 -9.46 30.57
N ASP A 177 -6.13 -9.34 31.54
CA ASP A 177 -4.71 -9.14 31.22
C ASP A 177 -4.02 -10.45 30.78
N GLU A 178 -4.59 -11.60 31.16
CA GLU A 178 -4.06 -12.91 30.79
C GLU A 178 -4.21 -13.18 29.28
N GLY A 179 -3.24 -13.89 28.71
CA GLY A 179 -3.29 -14.29 27.30
C GLY A 179 -2.98 -13.16 26.29
N LYS A 180 -2.57 -11.98 26.75
CA LYS A 180 -2.16 -10.85 25.91
C LYS A 180 -0.64 -10.65 25.88
N PHE A 181 -0.16 -10.00 24.82
CA PHE A 181 1.17 -9.41 24.82
C PHE A 181 1.10 -8.00 25.40
N ASN A 182 2.06 -7.68 26.27
CA ASN A 182 2.19 -6.34 26.85
C ASN A 182 3.05 -5.47 25.94
N LEU A 183 2.61 -4.23 25.74
CA LEU A 183 3.41 -3.19 25.11
C LEU A 183 4.05 -2.29 26.16
N ASP A 184 5.29 -1.91 25.90
CA ASP A 184 6.03 -0.87 26.59
C ASP A 184 5.89 0.44 25.83
N ILE A 185 4.88 1.22 26.22
CA ILE A 185 4.60 2.53 25.62
C ILE A 185 5.70 3.55 25.97
N SER A 186 6.60 3.29 26.93
CA SER A 186 7.68 4.24 27.24
C SER A 186 8.61 4.47 26.06
N PHE A 187 8.75 3.49 25.15
CA PHE A 187 9.52 3.62 23.92
C PHE A 187 8.93 4.68 22.97
N HIS A 188 7.60 4.89 22.99
CA HIS A 188 6.94 5.91 22.17
C HIS A 188 7.36 7.33 22.56
N GLU A 189 7.56 7.60 23.84
CA GLU A 189 8.05 8.90 24.32
C GLU A 189 9.52 9.13 23.93
N GLU A 190 10.33 8.07 23.94
CA GLU A 190 11.72 8.14 23.47
C GLU A 190 11.78 8.49 21.97
N LEU A 191 10.95 7.83 21.14
CA LEU A 191 10.82 8.13 19.71
C LEU A 191 10.43 9.58 19.47
N LYS A 192 9.42 10.06 20.20
CA LYS A 192 8.92 11.44 20.08
C LYS A 192 10.01 12.49 20.30
N SER A 193 10.96 12.22 21.21
CA SER A 193 12.08 13.12 21.48
C SER A 193 13.16 13.13 20.38
N LYS A 194 13.17 12.10 19.52
CA LYS A 194 14.21 11.88 18.50
C LYS A 194 13.74 12.19 17.09
N ILE A 195 12.45 11.99 16.80
CA ILE A 195 11.87 12.22 15.48
C ILE A 195 12.01 13.70 15.10
N GLY A 196 12.48 13.93 13.88
CA GLY A 196 12.58 15.23 13.23
C GLY A 196 12.24 15.12 11.74
N ASN A 197 12.28 16.26 11.04
CA ASN A 197 11.90 16.34 9.62
C ASN A 197 12.74 15.45 8.70
N ASP A 198 13.97 15.13 9.08
CA ASP A 198 14.91 14.27 8.35
C ASP A 198 14.59 12.76 8.47
N TYR A 199 13.62 12.40 9.31
CA TYR A 199 13.06 11.05 9.41
C TYR A 199 11.77 10.88 8.61
N LEU A 200 11.18 11.96 8.09
CA LEU A 200 9.93 11.86 7.32
C LEU A 200 10.16 11.10 6.02
N MET A 201 9.23 10.21 5.70
CA MET A 201 9.28 9.43 4.47
C MET A 201 8.77 10.28 3.30
N LYS A 202 9.54 10.34 2.22
CA LYS A 202 9.15 10.96 0.95
C LYS A 202 9.61 10.11 -0.22
N SER A 203 8.84 10.12 -1.31
CA SER A 203 9.17 9.38 -2.53
C SER A 203 10.27 10.03 -3.38
N GLU A 204 10.64 11.29 -3.11
CA GLU A 204 11.65 12.06 -3.86
C GLU A 204 12.96 11.28 -4.05
N ASN A 205 13.55 10.77 -2.97
CA ASN A 205 14.78 9.98 -3.05
C ASN A 205 14.57 8.66 -3.80
N ILE A 206 13.42 8.00 -3.64
CA ILE A 206 13.12 6.74 -4.33
C ILE A 206 13.10 6.96 -5.84
N LEU A 207 12.48 8.05 -6.30
CA LEU A 207 12.50 8.47 -7.70
C LEU A 207 13.91 8.84 -8.17
N ASN A 208 14.62 9.69 -7.42
CA ASN A 208 15.95 10.16 -7.78
C ASN A 208 16.93 9.00 -8.01
N TYR A 209 16.97 8.04 -7.08
CA TYR A 209 17.85 6.88 -7.23
C TYR A 209 17.38 5.86 -8.27
N ALA A 210 16.13 5.96 -8.74
CA ALA A 210 15.64 5.21 -9.89
C ALA A 210 15.88 5.94 -11.23
N ALA A 211 16.34 7.19 -11.23
CA ALA A 211 16.53 7.98 -12.44
C ALA A 211 17.84 7.67 -13.21
N VAL A 212 17.86 8.03 -14.50
CA VAL A 212 19.04 8.27 -15.34
C VAL A 212 18.71 9.49 -16.18
N ASP A 213 19.46 10.56 -15.97
CA ASP A 213 19.13 11.86 -16.56
C ASP A 213 17.65 12.19 -16.29
N ASP A 214 16.87 12.48 -17.32
CA ASP A 214 15.44 12.83 -17.20
C ASP A 214 14.50 11.61 -17.33
N LYS A 215 14.99 10.39 -17.12
CA LYS A 215 14.20 9.14 -17.28
C LYS A 215 14.19 8.30 -16.01
N ILE A 216 13.03 7.75 -15.68
CA ILE A 216 12.88 6.80 -14.56
C ILE A 216 13.04 5.36 -15.06
N LYS A 217 13.94 4.58 -14.44
CA LYS A 217 14.27 3.21 -14.87
C LYS A 217 13.17 2.19 -14.59
N HIS A 218 12.43 2.36 -13.49
CA HIS A 218 11.47 1.38 -12.96
C HIS A 218 10.09 2.01 -12.80
N GLU A 219 9.05 1.34 -13.28
CA GLU A 219 7.64 1.76 -13.09
C GLU A 219 7.28 1.87 -11.62
N MET A 220 7.79 0.95 -10.80
CA MET A 220 7.56 0.90 -9.36
C MET A 220 8.04 2.16 -8.61
N ALA A 221 9.06 2.88 -9.11
CA ALA A 221 9.46 4.15 -8.51
C ALA A 221 8.43 5.27 -8.80
N ILE A 222 7.86 5.27 -10.00
CA ILE A 222 6.75 6.17 -10.38
C ILE A 222 5.51 5.83 -9.55
N GLU A 223 5.20 4.54 -9.41
CA GLU A 223 4.11 4.03 -8.58
C GLU A 223 4.23 4.48 -7.12
N ALA A 224 5.41 4.30 -6.51
CA ALA A 224 5.69 4.74 -5.15
C ALA A 224 5.47 6.25 -4.98
N SER A 225 5.85 7.06 -5.98
CA SER A 225 5.61 8.51 -5.95
C SER A 225 4.15 8.88 -6.09
N ILE A 226 3.41 8.23 -6.98
CA ILE A 226 1.97 8.45 -7.11
C ILE A 226 1.24 8.09 -5.81
N VAL A 227 1.60 6.98 -5.17
CA VAL A 227 1.02 6.57 -3.87
C VAL A 227 1.32 7.62 -2.80
N ASP A 228 2.56 8.10 -2.71
CA ASP A 228 2.95 9.18 -1.79
C ASP A 228 2.16 10.48 -2.04
N ILE A 229 2.06 10.91 -3.31
CA ILE A 229 1.30 12.09 -3.71
C ILE A 229 -0.17 11.96 -3.33
N ILE A 230 -0.81 10.82 -3.59
CA ILE A 230 -2.23 10.64 -3.25
C ILE A 230 -2.43 10.55 -1.73
N ALA A 231 -1.49 9.94 -1.00
CA ALA A 231 -1.58 9.83 0.44
C ALA A 231 -1.46 11.18 1.15
N ASN A 232 -0.68 12.11 0.58
CA ASN A 232 -0.29 13.37 1.23
C ASN A 232 -0.82 14.65 0.55
N ASN A 233 -1.46 14.57 -0.62
CA ASN A 233 -1.99 15.74 -1.34
C ASN A 233 -3.41 15.51 -1.91
N ASP A 234 -4.39 16.00 -1.16
CA ASP A 234 -5.82 15.96 -1.50
C ASP A 234 -6.20 16.72 -2.80
N THR A 235 -5.32 17.61 -3.27
CA THR A 235 -5.53 18.45 -4.47
C THR A 235 -4.76 17.98 -5.70
N SER A 236 -4.15 16.79 -5.63
CA SER A 236 -3.41 16.21 -6.75
C SER A 236 -4.31 15.96 -7.97
N LEU A 237 -3.67 15.81 -9.14
CA LEU A 237 -4.33 15.47 -10.41
C LEU A 237 -5.15 14.17 -10.32
N PHE A 238 -4.71 13.24 -9.46
CA PHE A 238 -5.35 11.95 -9.24
C PHE A 238 -6.54 12.05 -8.28
N GLY A 239 -6.68 13.16 -7.55
CA GLY A 239 -7.76 13.42 -6.59
C GLY A 239 -7.52 12.85 -5.20
N LYS A 240 -8.49 13.07 -4.31
CA LYS A 240 -8.49 12.58 -2.92
C LYS A 240 -9.12 11.19 -2.79
N TRP A 241 -8.46 10.31 -2.05
CA TRP A 241 -8.87 8.93 -1.83
C TRP A 241 -8.70 8.50 -0.38
N ASP A 242 -9.71 7.80 0.15
CA ASP A 242 -9.71 7.30 1.54
C ASP A 242 -8.84 6.04 1.67
N TYR A 243 -8.85 5.19 0.63
CA TYR A 243 -8.00 4.01 0.52
C TYR A 243 -7.21 4.04 -0.79
N VAL A 244 -5.92 3.72 -0.70
CA VAL A 244 -5.02 3.51 -1.85
C VAL A 244 -4.07 2.36 -1.54
N SER A 245 -3.88 1.46 -2.48
CA SER A 245 -2.91 0.38 -2.42
C SER A 245 -2.27 0.17 -3.77
N HIS A 246 -1.02 -0.27 -3.77
CA HIS A 246 -0.38 -0.72 -4.98
C HIS A 246 -0.47 -2.24 -5.17
N GLN A 247 -0.25 -2.68 -6.40
CA GLN A 247 -0.07 -4.09 -6.78
C GLN A 247 -1.23 -5.00 -6.30
N VAL A 248 -2.46 -4.53 -6.50
CA VAL A 248 -3.70 -5.16 -6.04
C VAL A 248 -4.16 -6.24 -7.03
N ILE A 249 -4.47 -7.45 -6.53
CA ILE A 249 -4.86 -8.59 -7.38
C ILE A 249 -6.10 -8.25 -8.23
N ALA A 250 -5.96 -8.44 -9.54
CA ALA A 250 -6.96 -8.06 -10.54
C ALA A 250 -7.25 -9.18 -11.55
N SER A 251 -7.30 -10.42 -11.05
CA SER A 251 -7.63 -11.61 -11.85
C SER A 251 -8.19 -12.72 -10.95
N PRO A 252 -8.87 -13.74 -11.54
CA PRO A 252 -9.31 -14.90 -10.79
C PRO A 252 -8.14 -15.60 -10.10
N PHE A 253 -8.43 -16.31 -9.01
CA PHE A 253 -7.39 -16.98 -8.24
C PHE A 253 -6.67 -18.04 -9.09
N LYS A 254 -5.36 -17.85 -9.26
CA LYS A 254 -4.40 -18.70 -9.98
C LYS A 254 -3.07 -18.67 -9.22
N PRO A 255 -2.04 -19.47 -9.57
CA PRO A 255 -0.79 -19.42 -8.82
C PRO A 255 -0.22 -18.00 -8.78
N VAL A 256 0.26 -17.56 -7.61
CA VAL A 256 0.55 -16.14 -7.29
C VAL A 256 1.49 -15.48 -8.29
N ASP A 257 2.47 -16.24 -8.80
CA ASP A 257 3.46 -15.74 -9.76
C ASP A 257 2.85 -15.37 -11.13
N TYR A 258 1.63 -15.80 -11.44
CA TYR A 258 0.90 -15.50 -12.69
C TYR A 258 -0.32 -14.60 -12.48
N MET A 259 -0.55 -14.09 -11.27
CA MET A 259 -1.66 -13.19 -10.99
C MET A 259 -1.43 -11.82 -11.62
N ASP A 260 -2.46 -11.30 -12.28
CA ASP A 260 -2.47 -9.92 -12.74
C ASP A 260 -2.69 -8.99 -11.55
N LYS A 261 -2.06 -7.82 -11.58
CA LYS A 261 -2.14 -6.81 -10.53
C LYS A 261 -2.35 -5.44 -11.15
N MET A 262 -3.26 -4.66 -10.59
CA MET A 262 -3.35 -3.23 -10.87
C MET A 262 -2.19 -2.53 -10.18
N ASP A 263 -1.51 -1.62 -10.89
CA ASP A 263 -0.39 -0.86 -10.32
C ASP A 263 -0.86 -0.04 -9.13
N VAL A 264 -1.93 0.77 -9.28
CA VAL A 264 -2.58 1.45 -8.16
C VAL A 264 -4.09 1.25 -8.21
N PHE A 265 -4.66 0.87 -7.07
CA PHE A 265 -6.10 0.77 -6.85
C PHE A 265 -6.50 1.52 -5.59
N GLY A 266 -7.64 2.17 -5.62
CA GLY A 266 -8.16 2.91 -4.48
C GLY A 266 -9.66 3.04 -4.48
N TYR A 267 -10.19 3.60 -3.40
CA TYR A 267 -11.59 4.01 -3.34
C TYR A 267 -11.77 5.17 -2.37
N LYS A 268 -12.86 5.90 -2.55
CA LYS A 268 -13.28 6.96 -1.65
C LYS A 268 -14.73 6.80 -1.26
N PHE A 269 -15.04 7.20 -0.05
CA PHE A 269 -16.36 7.17 0.53
C PHE A 269 -17.15 8.43 0.18
N ILE A 270 -18.47 8.34 0.30
CA ILE A 270 -19.32 9.51 0.38
C ILE A 270 -19.00 10.20 1.71
N SER A 271 -18.73 11.51 1.68
CA SER A 271 -18.37 12.27 2.88
C SER A 271 -19.38 12.04 4.02
N GLY A 272 -18.90 11.49 5.14
CA GLY A 272 -19.71 11.19 6.33
C GLY A 272 -20.40 9.82 6.35
N TYR A 273 -20.16 8.95 5.37
CA TYR A 273 -20.79 7.63 5.28
C TYR A 273 -19.79 6.55 4.86
N ASP A 274 -19.91 5.35 5.44
CA ASP A 274 -19.10 4.17 5.06
C ASP A 274 -19.64 3.51 3.77
N VAL A 275 -19.85 4.32 2.72
CA VAL A 275 -20.40 3.90 1.41
C VAL A 275 -19.47 4.36 0.32
N VAL A 276 -18.93 3.42 -0.48
CA VAL A 276 -18.00 3.74 -1.56
C VAL A 276 -18.70 4.60 -2.62
N SER A 277 -18.09 5.74 -2.93
CA SER A 277 -18.52 6.68 -3.96
C SER A 277 -17.86 6.38 -5.31
N LYS A 278 -16.54 6.22 -5.31
CA LYS A 278 -15.74 5.96 -6.52
C LYS A 278 -14.61 4.98 -6.24
N TYR A 279 -14.16 4.32 -7.28
CA TYR A 279 -12.95 3.50 -7.37
C TYR A 279 -11.91 4.20 -8.23
N LEU A 280 -10.65 4.10 -7.82
CA LEU A 280 -9.47 4.57 -8.53
C LEU A 280 -8.79 3.40 -9.22
N LEU A 281 -8.42 3.59 -10.47
CA LEU A 281 -7.49 2.73 -11.21
C LEU A 281 -6.40 3.60 -11.82
N ILE A 282 -5.13 3.29 -11.55
CA ILE A 282 -3.99 3.86 -12.27
C ILE A 282 -3.14 2.72 -12.80
N GLU A 283 -2.91 2.73 -14.11
CA GLU A 283 -1.91 1.90 -14.79
C GLU A 283 -0.72 2.79 -15.15
N ILE A 284 0.50 2.28 -15.00
CA ILE A 284 1.73 3.05 -15.16
C ILE A 284 2.62 2.38 -16.19
N LYS A 285 3.10 3.17 -17.16
CA LYS A 285 4.18 2.81 -18.05
C LYS A 285 5.34 3.78 -17.87
N LYS A 286 6.56 3.26 -17.67
CA LYS A 286 7.73 4.14 -17.56
C LYS A 286 8.07 4.79 -18.91
N ASP A 287 7.87 4.08 -20.00
CA ASP A 287 8.17 4.58 -21.34
C ASP A 287 6.90 5.16 -21.99
N LYS A 288 6.94 5.36 -23.31
CA LYS A 288 5.77 5.76 -24.09
C LYS A 288 4.68 4.70 -23.97
N ALA A 289 3.43 5.13 -23.88
CA ALA A 289 2.29 4.22 -23.92
C ALA A 289 2.14 3.59 -25.31
N ASP A 290 1.59 2.39 -25.35
CA ASP A 290 1.13 1.68 -26.53
C ASP A 290 -0.36 1.31 -26.41
N CYS A 291 -0.91 0.64 -27.41
CA CYS A 291 -2.30 0.19 -27.38
C CYS A 291 -2.54 -0.91 -26.34
N GLU A 292 -1.51 -1.72 -26.01
CA GLU A 292 -1.63 -2.78 -24.99
C GLU A 292 -1.84 -2.18 -23.59
N ALA A 293 -1.22 -1.05 -23.29
CA ALA A 293 -1.47 -0.31 -22.05
C ALA A 293 -2.95 0.15 -21.93
N ILE A 294 -3.57 0.56 -23.05
CA ILE A 294 -4.99 0.90 -23.10
C ILE A 294 -5.86 -0.35 -22.85
N ASP A 295 -5.54 -1.47 -23.50
CA ASP A 295 -6.26 -2.73 -23.31
C ASP A 295 -6.14 -3.23 -21.86
N GLN A 296 -4.98 -3.05 -21.23
CA GLN A 296 -4.74 -3.39 -19.84
C GLN A 296 -5.60 -2.54 -18.88
N VAL A 297 -5.68 -1.23 -19.10
CA VAL A 297 -6.60 -0.37 -18.33
C VAL A 297 -8.04 -0.84 -18.48
N MET A 298 -8.49 -1.11 -19.72
CA MET A 298 -9.87 -1.55 -19.97
C MET A 298 -10.18 -2.91 -19.34
N LYS A 299 -9.23 -3.85 -19.34
CA LYS A 299 -9.33 -5.12 -18.61
C LYS A 299 -9.58 -4.87 -17.12
N TYR A 300 -8.85 -3.94 -16.50
CA TYR A 300 -9.01 -3.62 -15.08
C TYR A 300 -10.27 -2.81 -14.78
N VAL A 301 -10.72 -1.94 -15.68
CA VAL A 301 -12.03 -1.28 -15.59
C VAL A 301 -13.15 -2.32 -15.53
N ASP A 302 -13.12 -3.31 -16.44
CA ASP A 302 -14.12 -4.37 -16.47
C ASP A 302 -14.05 -5.25 -15.22
N TRP A 303 -12.84 -5.54 -14.72
CA TRP A 303 -12.62 -6.26 -13.46
C TRP A 303 -13.21 -5.49 -12.27
N ILE A 304 -12.91 -4.19 -12.14
CA ILE A 304 -13.45 -3.37 -11.05
C ILE A 304 -14.97 -3.33 -11.12
N ASN A 305 -15.54 -3.18 -12.32
CA ASN A 305 -16.98 -3.15 -12.49
C ASN A 305 -17.66 -4.44 -12.02
N GLN A 306 -17.07 -5.60 -12.31
CA GLN A 306 -17.61 -6.91 -11.96
C GLN A 306 -17.45 -7.23 -10.46
N GLU A 307 -16.28 -6.93 -9.90
CA GLU A 307 -15.95 -7.32 -8.53
C GLU A 307 -16.39 -6.28 -7.48
N TYR A 308 -16.53 -5.01 -7.86
CA TYR A 308 -16.70 -3.91 -6.90
C TYR A 308 -17.87 -2.97 -7.19
N ALA A 309 -18.07 -2.58 -8.45
CA ALA A 309 -19.06 -1.56 -8.80
C ALA A 309 -20.45 -2.13 -9.15
N TYR A 310 -20.60 -3.47 -9.11
CA TYR A 310 -21.86 -4.17 -9.36
C TYR A 310 -22.58 -3.75 -10.64
N GLY A 311 -21.82 -3.46 -11.70
CA GLY A 311 -22.36 -3.04 -13.00
C GLY A 311 -22.48 -1.53 -13.22
N ASP A 312 -22.18 -0.70 -12.21
CA ASP A 312 -22.18 0.76 -12.34
C ASP A 312 -20.79 1.30 -12.69
N TYR A 313 -20.49 1.34 -14.00
CA TYR A 313 -19.22 1.89 -14.50
C TYR A 313 -19.01 3.36 -14.10
N SER A 314 -20.06 4.14 -13.78
CA SER A 314 -19.86 5.53 -13.36
C SER A 314 -19.00 5.62 -12.12
N MET A 315 -18.91 4.56 -11.31
CA MET A 315 -18.10 4.55 -10.09
C MET A 315 -16.59 4.55 -10.36
N ILE A 316 -16.13 4.34 -11.59
CA ILE A 316 -14.72 4.08 -11.89
C ILE A 316 -14.05 5.31 -12.50
N ASN A 317 -12.97 5.76 -11.87
CA ASN A 317 -12.05 6.78 -12.39
C ASN A 317 -10.74 6.10 -12.81
N ALA A 318 -10.45 6.10 -14.11
CA ALA A 318 -9.28 5.41 -14.66
C ALA A 318 -8.22 6.40 -15.17
N PHE A 319 -6.95 6.08 -14.91
CA PHE A 319 -5.80 6.84 -15.36
C PHE A 319 -4.79 5.90 -16.02
N LEU A 320 -4.24 6.32 -17.14
CA LEU A 320 -3.03 5.73 -17.71
C LEU A 320 -1.91 6.77 -17.59
N VAL A 321 -0.82 6.43 -16.91
CA VAL A 321 0.34 7.29 -16.71
C VAL A 321 1.48 6.81 -17.61
N ALA A 322 2.06 7.70 -18.41
CA ALA A 322 3.20 7.37 -19.28
C ALA A 322 4.10 8.58 -19.53
N SER A 323 5.32 8.36 -20.04
CA SER A 323 6.22 9.48 -20.41
C SER A 323 5.79 10.18 -21.70
N GLU A 324 5.04 9.49 -22.56
CA GLU A 324 4.53 10.01 -23.83
C GLU A 324 3.30 9.23 -24.31
N PHE A 325 2.38 9.91 -24.99
CA PHE A 325 1.21 9.32 -25.66
C PHE A 325 1.24 9.60 -27.16
N PRO A 326 1.61 8.61 -27.99
CA PRO A 326 1.58 8.78 -29.44
C PRO A 326 0.15 9.03 -29.96
N PRO A 327 -0.04 9.81 -31.05
CA PRO A 327 -1.37 10.11 -31.58
C PRO A 327 -2.23 8.88 -31.92
N HIS A 328 -1.60 7.79 -32.38
CA HIS A 328 -2.31 6.55 -32.69
C HIS A 328 -2.87 5.86 -31.43
N VAL A 329 -2.20 5.99 -30.27
CA VAL A 329 -2.67 5.46 -28.98
C VAL A 329 -3.86 6.28 -28.48
N ILE A 330 -3.80 7.61 -28.61
CA ILE A 330 -4.92 8.51 -28.26
C ILE A 330 -6.15 8.19 -29.13
N ASN A 331 -5.94 8.00 -30.44
CA ASN A 331 -7.01 7.60 -31.36
C ASN A 331 -7.60 6.24 -30.99
N TYR A 332 -6.75 5.26 -30.65
CA TYR A 332 -7.19 3.94 -30.20
C TYR A 332 -8.03 4.03 -28.93
N LYS A 333 -7.56 4.76 -27.90
CA LYS A 333 -8.31 5.06 -26.66
C LYS A 333 -9.71 5.62 -26.96
N ASN A 334 -9.81 6.58 -27.88
CA ASN A 334 -11.09 7.23 -28.21
C ASN A 334 -12.11 6.28 -28.88
N ILE A 335 -11.63 5.19 -29.48
CA ILE A 335 -12.43 4.14 -30.10
C ILE A 335 -12.85 3.09 -29.06
N VAL A 336 -11.90 2.59 -28.24
CA VAL A 336 -12.13 1.38 -27.43
C VAL A 336 -12.52 1.63 -25.97
N CYS A 337 -12.17 2.79 -25.41
CA CYS A 337 -12.42 3.11 -24.00
C CYS A 337 -13.84 3.64 -23.78
N ARG A 338 -14.83 2.80 -24.09
CA ARG A 338 -16.25 3.09 -23.91
C ARG A 338 -16.98 1.88 -23.39
N ARG A 339 -17.91 2.09 -22.45
CA ARG A 339 -18.80 1.03 -21.94
C ARG A 339 -20.23 1.55 -21.86
N ASN A 340 -21.13 0.89 -22.57
CA ASN A 340 -22.57 1.14 -22.47
C ASN A 340 -23.14 0.27 -21.35
N TYR A 341 -23.93 0.88 -20.47
CA TYR A 341 -24.55 0.20 -19.33
C TYR A 341 -25.87 0.88 -18.95
N THR A 342 -26.54 0.37 -17.92
CA THR A 342 -27.82 0.90 -17.46
C THR A 342 -27.81 1.16 -15.96
N ILE A 343 -28.39 2.28 -15.55
CA ILE A 343 -28.58 2.66 -14.15
C ILE A 343 -30.06 2.45 -13.77
N GLY A 344 -30.29 1.87 -12.59
CA GLY A 344 -31.63 1.61 -12.08
C GLY A 344 -32.33 0.43 -12.76
N ARG A 345 -33.43 -0.03 -12.15
CA ARG A 345 -34.26 -1.12 -12.70
C ARG A 345 -35.63 -0.65 -13.19
N ARG A 346 -36.20 0.38 -12.57
CA ARG A 346 -37.54 0.93 -12.85
C ARG A 346 -37.58 2.41 -12.40
N PRO A 347 -37.30 3.40 -13.27
CA PRO A 347 -36.97 3.27 -14.69
C PRO A 347 -35.53 2.76 -14.91
N ILE A 348 -35.29 2.21 -16.10
CA ILE A 348 -33.95 1.89 -16.60
C ILE A 348 -33.44 3.13 -17.34
N VAL A 349 -32.26 3.63 -16.97
CA VAL A 349 -31.62 4.77 -17.62
C VAL A 349 -30.37 4.29 -18.35
N PRO A 350 -30.29 4.39 -19.70
CA PRO A 350 -29.07 4.07 -20.42
C PRO A 350 -27.97 5.11 -20.11
N ALA A 351 -26.72 4.65 -19.99
CA ALA A 351 -25.55 5.47 -19.73
C ALA A 351 -24.33 4.95 -20.50
N GLU A 352 -23.35 5.82 -20.74
CA GLU A 352 -22.06 5.50 -21.35
C GLU A 352 -20.94 5.97 -20.41
N TRP A 353 -19.96 5.10 -20.17
CA TRP A 353 -18.72 5.43 -19.47
C TRP A 353 -17.59 5.63 -20.47
N THR A 354 -16.82 6.72 -20.29
CA THR A 354 -15.65 7.09 -21.11
C THR A 354 -14.51 7.70 -20.27
N ASP A 355 -14.57 7.57 -18.95
CA ASP A 355 -13.75 8.31 -17.97
C ASP A 355 -12.36 7.69 -17.75
N ILE A 356 -11.55 7.67 -18.83
CA ILE A 356 -10.12 7.38 -18.77
C ILE A 356 -9.32 8.64 -19.13
N LYS A 357 -8.41 9.01 -18.22
CA LYS A 357 -7.49 10.15 -18.35
C LYS A 357 -6.09 9.68 -18.73
N LEU A 358 -5.48 10.34 -19.70
CA LEU A 358 -4.09 10.08 -20.10
C LEU A 358 -3.19 11.10 -19.41
N ILE A 359 -2.32 10.63 -18.53
CA ILE A 359 -1.46 11.49 -17.71
C ILE A 359 -0.02 11.34 -18.17
N LYS A 360 0.53 12.40 -18.76
CA LYS A 360 1.94 12.46 -19.10
C LYS A 360 2.72 12.79 -17.83
N TYR A 361 3.78 12.04 -17.56
CA TYR A 361 4.74 12.41 -16.53
C TYR A 361 6.04 12.94 -17.15
N SER A 362 6.71 13.86 -16.45
CA SER A 362 8.05 14.33 -16.78
C SER A 362 8.89 14.43 -15.51
N TYR A 363 10.08 13.82 -15.53
CA TYR A 363 11.05 13.94 -14.45
C TYR A 363 12.12 14.95 -14.83
N ASP A 364 12.44 15.87 -13.93
CA ASP A 364 13.54 16.83 -14.09
C ASP A 364 14.65 16.47 -13.10
N GLY A 365 15.77 15.97 -13.62
CA GLY A 365 16.90 15.55 -12.81
C GLY A 365 17.58 16.70 -12.05
N ASN A 366 17.33 17.97 -12.41
CA ASN A 366 17.90 19.12 -11.69
C ASN A 366 17.10 19.49 -10.44
N THR A 367 15.77 19.35 -10.50
CA THR A 367 14.86 19.64 -9.39
C THR A 367 14.49 18.39 -8.59
N GLU A 368 14.92 17.21 -9.05
CA GLU A 368 14.60 15.89 -8.50
C GLU A 368 13.09 15.66 -8.36
N SER A 369 12.31 16.31 -9.22
CA SER A 369 10.85 16.35 -9.14
C SER A 369 10.21 15.68 -10.34
N ILE A 370 9.10 14.99 -10.08
CA ILE A 370 8.22 14.47 -11.12
C ILE A 370 7.00 15.39 -11.24
N GLN A 371 6.62 15.70 -12.47
CA GLN A 371 5.42 16.47 -12.79
C GLN A 371 4.46 15.61 -13.59
N PHE A 372 3.17 15.91 -13.45
CA PHE A 372 2.08 15.19 -14.12
C PHE A 372 1.16 16.18 -14.83
N GLU A 373 0.82 15.89 -16.07
CA GLU A 373 -0.05 16.70 -16.92
C GLU A 373 -1.10 15.81 -17.60
N GLU A 374 -2.37 16.23 -17.56
CA GLU A 374 -3.44 15.55 -18.29
C GLU A 374 -3.40 15.94 -19.77
N ILE A 375 -3.25 14.95 -20.64
CA ILE A 375 -3.34 15.11 -22.10
C ILE A 375 -4.82 15.10 -22.49
N ARG A 376 -5.24 16.16 -23.20
CA ARG A 376 -6.63 16.36 -23.65
C ARG A 376 -6.87 15.83 -25.06
#